data_AF-A0A355V652-F1
#
_entry.id   AF-A0A355V652-F1
#
_cell.length_a   1.000
_cell.length_b   1.000
_cell.length_c   1.000
_cell.angle_alpha   90.00
_cell.angle_beta   90.00
_cell.angle_gamma   90.00
#
_symmetry.space_group_name_H-M   'P 1'
#
loop_
_entity.id
_entity.type
_entity.pdbx_description
1 polymer ?
#
loop_
_entity_poly.entity_id
_entity_poly.type
_entity_poly.pdbx_seq_one_letter_code
_entity_poly.pdbx_strand_id
1 'polypeptide(L)'
;MTTAPAAADTIMQHFKDTGTQPTDYDMILTGDLGALGSRIVKDLTWEKGYDISARHVDCGEIIYKVVENEFQGGSGAGCSAVVLNSYVLSKMQAGLYKRVLFAATGALLSTVSSGQGESIPCISHAVELEY
;
A
#
# COMPACT_ATOMS: atom_id res chain seq x y z
N MET A 1 13.63 -6.33 -5.99
CA MET A 1 13.31 -4.90 -5.84
C MET A 1 11.83 -4.79 -5.55
N THR A 2 11.41 -4.00 -4.57
CA THR A 2 10.00 -3.81 -4.20
C THR A 2 9.65 -2.32 -4.30
N THR A 3 8.37 -2.02 -4.50
CA THR A 3 7.81 -0.65 -4.49
C THR A 3 7.63 -0.11 -3.06
N ALA A 4 7.98 -0.89 -2.02
CA ALA A 4 7.78 -0.54 -0.61
C ALA A 4 8.48 0.76 -0.17
N PRO A 5 9.71 1.11 -0.64
CA PRO A 5 10.31 2.39 -0.29
C PRO A 5 9.50 3.60 -0.78
N ALA A 6 8.90 3.50 -1.98
CA ALA A 6 8.06 4.58 -2.52
C ALA A 6 6.76 4.75 -1.71
N ALA A 7 6.16 3.63 -1.28
CA ALA A 7 4.99 3.65 -0.40
C ALA A 7 5.32 4.26 0.97
N ALA A 8 6.42 3.82 1.59
CA ALA A 8 6.87 4.34 2.89
C ALA A 8 7.09 5.85 2.83
N ASP A 9 7.83 6.32 1.81
CA ASP A 9 8.11 7.74 1.62
C ASP A 9 6.82 8.57 1.50
N THR A 10 5.89 8.12 0.65
CA THR A 10 4.60 8.82 0.45
C THR A 10 3.75 8.84 1.71
N ILE A 11 3.64 7.72 2.43
CA ILE A 11 2.86 7.62 3.67
C ILE A 11 3.43 8.53 4.76
N MET A 12 4.75 8.49 4.96
CA MET A 12 5.42 9.36 5.94
C MET A 12 5.30 10.83 5.58
N GLN A 13 5.42 11.17 4.29
CA GLN A 13 5.29 12.54 3.82
C GLN A 13 3.86 13.04 4.02
N HIS A 14 2.84 12.22 3.73
CA HIS A 14 1.44 12.53 4.03
C HIS A 14 1.22 12.87 5.51
N PHE A 15 1.75 12.06 6.43
CA PHE A 15 1.65 12.33 7.87
C PHE A 15 2.30 13.66 8.27
N LYS A 16 3.48 13.96 7.71
CA LYS A 16 4.16 15.24 7.97
C LYS A 16 3.36 16.43 7.44
N ASP A 17 2.87 16.34 6.21
CA ASP A 17 2.20 17.45 5.54
C ASP A 17 0.83 17.76 6.15
N THR A 18 0.13 16.73 6.60
CA THR A 18 -1.20 16.85 7.23
C THR A 18 -1.15 17.02 8.75
N GLY A 19 0.01 16.83 9.38
CA GLY A 19 0.16 16.81 10.83
C GLY A 19 -0.57 15.65 11.51
N THR A 20 -0.83 14.57 10.77
CA THR A 20 -1.53 13.38 11.26
C THR A 20 -0.56 12.27 11.65
N GLN A 21 -1.08 11.26 12.35
CA GLN A 21 -0.36 10.09 12.80
C GLN A 21 -1.05 8.82 12.29
N PRO A 22 -0.34 7.66 12.24
CA PRO A 22 -0.95 6.39 11.89
C PRO A 22 -2.22 6.09 12.68
N THR A 23 -2.27 6.51 13.95
CA THR A 23 -3.41 6.30 14.85
C THR A 23 -4.67 7.05 14.46
N ASP A 24 -4.57 8.08 13.63
CA ASP A 24 -5.71 8.89 13.19
C ASP A 24 -6.50 8.22 12.06
N TYR A 25 -5.98 7.13 11.49
CA TYR A 25 -6.62 6.36 10.43
C TYR A 25 -7.17 5.05 10.99
N ASP A 26 -8.30 4.61 10.48
CA ASP A 26 -8.84 3.28 10.76
C ASP A 26 -8.12 2.21 9.95
N MET A 27 -7.63 2.58 8.77
CA MET A 27 -6.89 1.71 7.85
C MET A 27 -5.90 2.50 7.00
N ILE A 28 -4.70 1.94 6.83
CA ILE A 28 -3.70 2.38 5.86
C ILE A 28 -3.58 1.27 4.82
N LEU A 29 -4.05 1.53 3.61
CA LEU A 29 -4.17 0.53 2.56
C LEU A 29 -3.13 0.77 1.47
N THR A 30 -2.24 -0.19 1.20
CA THR A 30 -1.31 -0.12 0.07
C THR A 30 -1.81 -0.87 -1.14
N GLY A 31 -1.37 -0.44 -2.33
CA GLY A 31 -1.84 -0.94 -3.62
C GLY A 31 -1.52 -2.40 -3.88
N ASP A 32 -0.24 -2.74 -4.05
CA ASP A 32 0.15 -4.09 -4.47
C ASP A 32 1.58 -4.47 -4.07
N LEU A 33 1.94 -4.16 -2.83
CA LEU A 33 3.24 -4.52 -2.27
C LEU A 33 3.39 -6.04 -2.09
N GLY A 34 2.27 -6.74 -1.93
CA GLY A 34 2.25 -8.14 -1.53
C GLY A 34 2.81 -8.36 -0.12
N ALA A 35 2.94 -9.63 0.29
CA ALA A 35 3.33 -9.99 1.65
C ALA A 35 4.74 -9.50 2.04
N LEU A 36 5.72 -9.66 1.16
CA LEU A 36 7.08 -9.16 1.41
C LEU A 36 7.12 -7.63 1.46
N GLY A 37 6.48 -6.94 0.51
CA GLY A 37 6.50 -5.48 0.47
C GLY A 37 5.73 -4.85 1.63
N SER A 38 4.63 -5.48 2.07
CA SER A 38 3.86 -5.14 3.28
C SER A 38 4.72 -5.19 4.54
N ARG A 39 5.57 -6.21 4.69
CA ARG A 39 6.55 -6.28 5.80
C ARG A 39 7.59 -5.17 5.71
N ILE A 40 8.18 -4.99 4.52
CA ILE A 40 9.22 -3.96 4.31
C ILE A 40 8.68 -2.56 4.57
N VAL A 41 7.46 -2.23 4.13
CA VAL A 41 6.90 -0.88 4.36
C VAL A 41 6.68 -0.63 5.85
N LYS A 42 6.21 -1.62 6.61
CA LYS A 42 6.06 -1.55 8.07
C LYS A 42 7.40 -1.29 8.77
N ASP A 43 8.44 -2.03 8.37
CA ASP A 43 9.78 -1.87 8.94
C ASP A 43 10.35 -0.48 8.63
N LEU A 44 10.27 -0.04 7.37
CA LEU A 44 10.77 1.27 6.93
C LEU A 44 10.07 2.44 7.63
N THR A 45 8.75 2.40 7.79
CA THR A 45 8.03 3.47 8.48
C THR A 45 8.33 3.44 9.99
N TRP A 46 8.44 2.24 10.59
CA TRP A 46 8.76 2.08 12.00
C TRP A 46 10.14 2.64 12.34
N GLU A 47 11.16 2.37 11.52
CA GLU A 47 12.52 2.94 11.65
C GLU A 47 12.53 4.47 11.65
N LYS A 48 11.51 5.10 11.06
CA LYS A 48 11.36 6.57 10.99
C LYS A 48 10.38 7.14 12.01
N GLY A 49 9.89 6.31 12.94
CA GLY A 49 9.01 6.73 14.03
C GLY A 49 7.52 6.66 13.71
N TYR A 50 7.13 6.04 12.58
CA TYR A 50 5.74 5.84 12.18
C TYR A 50 5.37 4.35 12.25
N ASP A 51 4.77 3.91 13.36
CA ASP A 51 4.26 2.55 13.48
C ASP A 51 2.88 2.42 12.82
N ILE A 52 2.86 1.84 11.62
CA ILE A 52 1.63 1.54 10.87
C ILE A 52 1.16 0.09 11.04
N SER A 53 1.91 -0.75 11.77
CA SER A 53 1.75 -2.21 11.78
C SER A 53 0.33 -2.68 12.14
N ALA A 54 -0.32 -2.01 13.08
CA ALA A 54 -1.66 -2.32 13.56
C ALA A 54 -2.78 -1.93 12.59
N ARG A 55 -2.50 -1.07 11.60
CA ARG A 55 -3.51 -0.46 10.71
C ARG A 55 -3.22 -0.68 9.22
N HIS A 56 -2.04 -1.19 8.90
CA HIS A 56 -1.59 -1.41 7.54
C HIS A 56 -2.08 -2.74 6.97
N VAL A 57 -2.66 -2.67 5.78
CA VAL A 57 -3.10 -3.81 4.97
C VAL A 57 -2.71 -3.53 3.52
N ASP A 58 -2.30 -4.57 2.77
CA ASP A 58 -2.06 -4.45 1.33
C ASP A 58 -3.21 -5.09 0.53
N CYS A 59 -3.64 -4.46 -0.58
CA CYS A 59 -4.70 -5.05 -1.41
C CYS A 59 -4.27 -6.41 -1.99
N GLY A 60 -2.98 -6.58 -2.30
CA GLY A 60 -2.40 -7.82 -2.78
C GLY A 60 -2.48 -8.95 -1.75
N GLU A 61 -2.43 -8.64 -0.45
CA GLU A 61 -2.57 -9.61 0.64
C GLU A 61 -4.01 -10.08 0.83
N ILE A 62 -5.00 -9.20 0.63
CA ILE A 62 -6.40 -9.51 0.97
C ILE A 62 -7.26 -9.96 -0.21
N ILE A 63 -6.80 -9.78 -1.45
CA ILE A 63 -7.56 -10.18 -2.64
C ILE A 63 -7.63 -11.70 -2.84
N TYR A 64 -6.59 -12.42 -2.40
CA TYR A 64 -6.53 -13.89 -2.50
C TYR A 64 -6.45 -14.51 -1.11
N LYS A 65 -7.06 -15.68 -0.97
CA LYS A 65 -6.80 -16.52 0.20
C LYS A 65 -5.37 -17.03 0.06
N VAL A 66 -4.54 -16.83 1.10
CA VAL A 66 -3.18 -17.37 1.18
C VAL A 66 -3.29 -18.90 1.34
N VAL A 67 -3.55 -19.56 0.21
CA VAL A 67 -3.48 -21.00 0.05
C VAL A 67 -2.28 -21.20 -0.84
N GLU A 68 -1.25 -21.86 -0.33
CA GLU A 68 0.00 -22.24 -1.00
C GLU A 68 1.22 -21.34 -0.77
N ASN A 69 2.38 -22.00 -0.66
CA ASN A 69 3.67 -21.53 -0.17
C ASN A 69 4.49 -20.76 -1.22
N GLU A 70 3.90 -20.45 -2.38
CA GLU A 70 4.68 -20.09 -3.57
C GLU A 70 4.47 -18.64 -4.08
N PHE A 71 3.49 -17.88 -3.57
CA PHE A 71 3.18 -16.53 -4.11
C PHE A 71 3.02 -15.45 -3.04
N GLN A 72 3.33 -14.19 -3.40
CA GLN A 72 3.35 -13.04 -2.49
C GLN A 72 2.02 -12.24 -2.47
N GLY A 73 0.96 -12.74 -3.11
CA GLY A 73 -0.33 -12.05 -3.23
C GLY A 73 -0.62 -11.54 -4.65
N GLY A 74 -1.64 -10.70 -4.78
CA GLY A 74 -2.02 -10.05 -6.05
C GLY A 74 -1.14 -8.84 -6.39
N SER A 75 -0.95 -8.57 -7.68
CA SER A 75 -0.29 -7.35 -8.17
C SER A 75 -0.94 -6.80 -9.44
N GLY A 76 -0.73 -5.51 -9.68
CA GLY A 76 -1.24 -4.77 -10.83
C GLY A 76 -2.42 -3.86 -10.50
N ALA A 77 -2.70 -2.93 -11.42
CA ALA A 77 -3.73 -1.89 -11.25
C ALA A 77 -5.13 -2.44 -10.96
N GLY A 78 -5.45 -3.65 -11.45
CA GLY A 78 -6.71 -4.31 -11.15
C GLY A 78 -6.87 -4.67 -9.67
N CYS A 79 -5.78 -5.05 -8.98
CA CYS A 79 -5.82 -5.48 -7.59
C CYS A 79 -6.22 -4.34 -6.64
N SER A 80 -5.54 -3.20 -6.75
CA SER A 80 -5.80 -2.05 -5.91
C SER A 80 -7.18 -1.43 -6.20
N ALA A 81 -7.59 -1.39 -7.47
CA ALA A 81 -8.89 -0.85 -7.88
C ALA A 81 -10.08 -1.68 -7.37
N VAL A 82 -10.05 -3.02 -7.49
CA VAL A 82 -11.19 -3.85 -7.04
C VAL A 82 -11.30 -3.89 -5.53
N VAL A 83 -10.17 -3.96 -4.82
CA VAL A 83 -10.18 -3.99 -3.34
C VAL A 83 -10.68 -2.67 -2.79
N LEU A 84 -10.20 -1.53 -3.31
CA LEU A 84 -10.68 -0.24 -2.87
C LEU A 84 -12.20 -0.09 -3.14
N ASN A 85 -12.61 -0.30 -4.38
CA ASN A 85 -13.98 0.03 -4.81
C ASN A 85 -15.04 -0.93 -4.27
N SER A 86 -14.73 -2.22 -4.12
CA SER A 86 -15.72 -3.23 -3.76
C SER A 86 -15.67 -3.67 -2.29
N TYR A 87 -14.52 -3.56 -1.63
CA TYR A 87 -14.38 -4.00 -0.24
C TYR A 87 -14.27 -2.82 0.72
N VAL A 88 -13.36 -1.90 0.46
CA VAL A 88 -13.05 -0.80 1.39
C VAL A 88 -14.17 0.22 1.39
N LEU A 89 -14.58 0.71 0.22
CA LEU A 89 -15.68 1.69 0.12
C LEU A 89 -17.01 1.13 0.68
N SER A 90 -17.31 -0.15 0.45
CA SER A 90 -18.51 -0.78 1.02
C SER A 90 -18.46 -0.85 2.55
N LYS A 91 -17.28 -1.08 3.14
CA LYS A 91 -17.10 -1.04 4.60
C LYS A 91 -17.17 0.37 5.17
N MET A 92 -16.68 1.36 4.44
CA MET A 92 -16.85 2.78 4.82
C MET A 92 -18.32 3.18 4.83
N GLN A 93 -19.07 2.81 3.78
CA GLN A 93 -20.52 3.03 3.69
C GLN A 93 -21.29 2.33 4.82
N ALA A 94 -20.82 1.16 5.29
CA ALA A 94 -21.37 0.46 6.43
C ALA A 94 -20.96 1.06 7.80
N GLY A 95 -20.16 2.13 7.81
CA GLY A 95 -19.68 2.80 9.03
C GLY A 95 -18.58 2.05 9.79
N LEU A 96 -17.96 1.03 9.17
CA LEU A 96 -16.89 0.24 9.80
C LEU A 96 -15.52 0.94 9.76
N TYR A 97 -15.30 1.75 8.74
CA TYR A 97 -14.13 2.62 8.60
C TYR A 97 -14.61 4.03 8.31
N LYS A 98 -14.04 5.02 8.98
CA LYS A 98 -14.37 6.44 8.81
C LYS A 98 -13.26 7.19 8.08
N ARG A 99 -12.00 6.81 8.34
CA ARG A 99 -10.84 7.47 7.74
C ARG A 99 -9.83 6.44 7.23
N VAL A 100 -9.62 6.42 5.91
CA VAL A 100 -8.74 5.47 5.24
C VAL A 100 -7.70 6.22 4.41
N LEU A 101 -6.43 5.89 4.62
CA LEU A 101 -5.34 6.35 3.75
C LEU A 101 -5.03 5.26 2.72
N PHE A 102 -5.29 5.52 1.44
CA PHE A 102 -4.99 4.59 0.36
C PHE A 102 -3.77 5.06 -0.43
N ALA A 103 -2.69 4.25 -0.44
CA ALA A 103 -1.44 4.52 -1.14
C ALA A 103 -1.22 3.51 -2.28
N ALA A 104 -1.59 3.89 -3.51
CA ALA A 104 -1.41 3.07 -4.70
C ALA A 104 0.05 3.11 -5.17
N THR A 105 0.62 1.94 -5.46
CA THR A 105 2.02 1.78 -5.86
C THR A 105 2.16 1.41 -7.34
N GLY A 106 3.30 1.75 -7.94
CA GLY A 106 3.63 1.36 -9.31
C GLY A 106 5.14 1.26 -9.53
N ALA A 107 5.53 0.22 -10.26
CA ALA A 107 6.89 0.07 -10.81
C ALA A 107 6.91 0.57 -12.25
N LEU A 108 7.78 1.52 -12.55
CA LEU A 108 7.89 2.18 -13.85
C LEU A 108 8.98 1.49 -14.67
N LEU A 109 8.62 0.40 -15.36
CA LEU A 109 9.55 -0.40 -16.15
C LEU A 109 9.06 -0.63 -17.59
N SER A 110 10.02 -0.98 -18.46
CA SER A 110 9.78 -1.43 -19.82
C SER A 110 10.68 -2.63 -20.11
N THR A 111 10.32 -3.44 -21.11
CA THR A 111 11.16 -4.57 -21.53
C THR A 111 12.56 -4.13 -21.95
N VAL A 112 12.68 -2.92 -22.52
CA VAL A 112 13.96 -2.34 -22.96
C VAL A 112 14.84 -1.97 -21.77
N SER A 113 14.32 -1.19 -20.82
CA SER A 113 15.11 -0.75 -19.65
C SER A 113 15.52 -1.93 -18.77
N SER A 114 14.62 -2.91 -18.56
CA SER A 114 14.96 -4.14 -17.83
C SER A 114 16.00 -4.99 -18.56
N GLY A 115 15.92 -5.09 -19.89
CA GLY A 115 16.89 -5.82 -20.71
C GLY A 115 18.28 -5.18 -20.74
N GLN A 116 18.37 -3.87 -20.51
CA GLN A 116 19.62 -3.11 -20.40
C GLN A 116 20.23 -3.13 -18.98
N GLY A 117 19.54 -3.75 -18.00
CA GLY A 117 20.00 -3.83 -16.62
C GLY A 117 19.88 -2.52 -15.84
N GLU A 118 19.01 -1.60 -16.28
CA GLU A 118 18.73 -0.37 -15.54
C GLU A 118 17.97 -0.66 -14.22
N SER A 119 18.08 0.26 -13.26
CA SER A 119 17.25 0.20 -12.05
C SER A 119 15.78 0.46 -12.38
N ILE A 120 14.88 -0.10 -11.57
CA ILE A 120 13.42 0.07 -11.74
C ILE A 120 12.95 1.23 -10.85
N PRO A 121 12.62 2.40 -11.41
CA PRO A 121 12.00 3.47 -10.64
C PRO A 121 10.62 3.05 -10.16
N CYS A 122 10.26 3.49 -8.96
CA CYS A 122 8.98 3.18 -8.33
C CYS A 122 8.31 4.48 -7.85
N ILE A 123 6.98 4.50 -7.83
CA ILE A 123 6.19 5.64 -7.35
C ILE A 123 5.02 5.16 -6.49
N SER A 124 4.55 6.02 -5.60
CA SER A 124 3.32 5.83 -4.83
C SER A 124 2.51 7.11 -4.85
N HIS A 125 1.19 6.98 -4.92
CA HIS A 125 0.24 8.09 -4.84
C HIS A 125 -0.78 7.80 -3.76
N ALA A 126 -0.95 8.74 -2.82
CA ALA A 126 -1.87 8.61 -1.71
C ALA A 126 -3.15 9.42 -1.92
N VAL A 127 -4.28 8.84 -1.51
CA VAL A 127 -5.59 9.48 -1.42
C VAL A 127 -6.16 9.17 -0.04
N GLU A 128 -6.57 10.21 0.67
CA GLU A 128 -7.31 10.09 1.92
C GLU A 128 -8.81 10.07 1.63
N LEU A 129 -9.52 9.12 2.23
CA LEU A 129 -10.96 8.94 2.09
C LEU A 129 -11.62 9.06 3.46
N GLU A 130 -12.63 9.91 3.55
CA GLU A 130 -13.42 10.15 4.75
C GLU A 130 -14.92 9.98 4.48
N TYR A 131 -15.67 9.52 5.49
CA TYR A 131 -17.13 9.34 5.45
C TYR A 131 -17.85 10.01 6.62
#